data_AF-A0A0K3C9X1-F1
#
_entry.id   AF-A0A0K3C9X1-F1
#
_cell.length_a   1.000
_cell.length_b   1.000
_cell.length_c   1.000
_cell.angle_alpha   90.00
_cell.angle_beta   90.00
_cell.angle_gamma   90.00
#
_symmetry.space_group_name_H-M   'P 1'
#
loop_
_entity.id
_entity.type
_entity.pdbx_description
1 polymer ?
#
loop_
_entity_poly.entity_id
_entity_poly.type
_entity_poly.pdbx_seq_one_letter_code
_entity_poly.pdbx_strand_id
1 'polypeptide(L)'
;MVYSLFCAGSNSHGQLALAHDDDSHHLARLPTSDPQQRFSQVACGANHTLAIAYSVDGRRRLWAAGSNARGQLGPSLQADSPTLSFVPLDVADLAQSTGLKDVQYDAELVAACWETSFVVLRPRGGNGSDVLLSFGANDWGERGCAGLSLVGPSVVDLGAAFARSEKGKEVEGRIRVLRLEAGPRHVVALVERTSPGTDTVDHRLLGWGASRHGQLGAAPSATSLPKITPVPRRIPLPSPFSACDVVDVAVGRDHTVVLLKRWHEKQASSKAAKGRTVLLLGSNKHGQLGPASAPTEVECVAPITTASRPQRQAPSQNVLTLSNFQHVLPDASLYDIAGVGCTWNSSFLILSPRSPDLSSPSIATAQPAPPLIIGFGLNSHGQLASRRDDSPKAADSTSSAYQSSDSSPRLIRLPPPSTSASASSPPFDIQLACGSEHVLVLVRPSQSAPNSKDDNVTHAAVYGWGWNEHGNLGLA
;
A
#
# COMPACT_ATOMS: atom_id res chain seq x y z
N MET A 1 -8.25 -0.90 24.86
CA MET A 1 -7.92 0.40 24.24
C MET A 1 -9.07 0.83 23.35
N VAL A 2 -9.71 1.96 23.65
CA VAL A 2 -10.70 2.60 22.78
C VAL A 2 -9.93 3.50 21.82
N TYR A 3 -10.13 3.32 20.50
CA TYR A 3 -9.51 4.17 19.49
C TYR A 3 -10.52 5.25 19.10
N SER A 4 -10.11 6.51 19.10
CA SER A 4 -10.89 7.59 18.47
C SER A 4 -10.44 7.75 17.03
N LEU A 5 -11.38 7.94 16.11
CA LEU A 5 -11.08 8.27 14.72
C LEU A 5 -11.08 9.79 14.55
N PHE A 6 -10.04 10.30 13.88
CA PHE A 6 -9.92 11.70 13.50
C PHE A 6 -9.81 11.81 11.98
N CYS A 7 -10.41 12.86 11.42
CA CYS A 7 -10.53 13.08 9.98
C CYS A 7 -10.17 14.53 9.65
N ALA A 8 -9.55 14.76 8.50
CA ALA A 8 -9.25 16.07 7.94
C ALA A 8 -9.14 15.95 6.41
N GLY A 9 -9.27 17.05 5.68
CA GLY A 9 -9.19 17.07 4.23
C GLY A 9 -10.50 17.42 3.54
N SER A 10 -10.60 17.03 2.27
CA SER A 10 -11.80 17.27 1.48
C SER A 10 -12.97 16.43 1.97
N ASN A 11 -14.15 17.04 2.02
CA ASN A 11 -15.38 16.43 2.52
C ASN A 11 -16.60 16.73 1.64
N SER A 12 -16.41 17.25 0.42
CA SER A 12 -17.49 17.65 -0.50
C SER A 12 -18.57 16.59 -0.78
N HIS A 13 -18.32 15.32 -0.44
CA HIS A 13 -19.27 14.22 -0.59
C HIS A 13 -19.50 13.47 0.73
N GLY A 14 -19.13 14.03 1.89
CA GLY A 14 -19.30 13.41 3.21
C GLY A 14 -18.27 12.32 3.54
N GLN A 15 -17.16 12.22 2.80
CA GLN A 15 -16.17 11.16 2.99
C GLN A 15 -15.45 11.20 4.35
N LEU A 16 -15.49 12.34 5.07
CA LEU A 16 -14.96 12.45 6.43
C LEU A 16 -15.98 12.01 7.51
N ALA A 17 -17.22 11.72 7.13
CA ALA A 17 -18.28 11.26 8.02
C ALA A 17 -18.61 12.22 9.20
N LEU A 18 -18.47 13.54 8.99
CA LEU A 18 -18.64 14.57 10.03
C LEU A 18 -20.09 15.09 10.19
N ALA A 19 -21.06 14.44 9.55
CA ALA A 19 -22.47 14.87 9.47
C ALA A 19 -22.71 16.18 8.68
N HIS A 20 -21.71 16.65 7.95
CA HIS A 20 -21.75 17.75 6.99
C HIS A 20 -20.78 17.45 5.83
N ASP A 21 -20.75 18.30 4.81
CA ASP A 21 -19.92 18.20 3.60
C ASP A 21 -18.84 19.29 3.47
N ASP A 22 -18.71 20.17 4.47
CA ASP A 22 -17.59 21.13 4.52
C ASP A 22 -16.24 20.43 4.72
N ASP A 23 -15.24 20.85 3.94
CA ASP A 23 -13.83 20.46 4.09
C ASP A 23 -13.34 20.77 5.52
N SER A 24 -12.50 19.90 6.08
CA SER A 24 -11.95 20.07 7.43
C SER A 24 -10.46 20.37 7.39
N HIS A 25 -10.08 21.60 7.74
CA HIS A 25 -8.68 22.03 7.80
C HIS A 25 -7.95 21.67 9.10
N HIS A 26 -8.65 21.04 10.05
CA HIS A 26 -8.11 20.53 11.29
C HIS A 26 -8.50 19.07 11.49
N LEU A 27 -7.78 18.36 12.37
CA LEU A 27 -8.17 17.01 12.78
C LEU A 27 -9.46 17.06 13.60
N ALA A 28 -10.58 16.80 12.95
CA ALA A 28 -11.89 16.70 13.57
C ALA A 28 -12.10 15.28 14.10
N ARG A 29 -12.57 15.15 15.34
CA ARG A 29 -12.95 13.85 15.91
C ARG A 29 -14.26 13.39 15.29
N LEU A 30 -14.33 12.14 14.84
CA LEU A 30 -15.55 11.57 14.29
C LEU A 30 -16.72 11.71 15.30
N PRO A 31 -17.87 12.27 14.89
CA PRO A 31 -19.07 12.24 15.69
C PRO A 31 -19.61 10.80 15.75
N THR A 32 -19.53 10.17 16.92
CA THR A 32 -20.08 8.83 17.15
C THR A 32 -21.08 8.87 18.29
N SER A 33 -22.24 8.23 18.10
CA SER A 33 -23.22 8.00 19.17
C SER A 33 -22.73 6.95 20.16
N ASP A 34 -21.81 6.07 19.74
CA ASP A 34 -21.17 5.09 20.59
C ASP A 34 -19.70 5.50 20.85
N PRO A 35 -19.38 6.06 22.03
CA PRO A 35 -18.01 6.42 22.38
C PRO A 35 -17.11 5.19 22.61
N GLN A 36 -17.68 3.99 22.74
CA GLN A 36 -16.95 2.72 22.81
C GLN A 36 -16.73 2.08 21.45
N GLN A 37 -17.19 2.69 20.35
CA GLN A 37 -16.96 2.19 19.00
C GLN A 37 -15.44 2.10 18.72
N ARG A 38 -14.96 0.89 18.44
CA ARG A 38 -13.52 0.64 18.20
C ARG A 38 -13.25 0.38 16.73
N PHE A 39 -12.84 1.41 16.00
CA PHE A 39 -12.37 1.27 14.63
C PHE A 39 -11.05 0.48 14.60
N SER A 40 -10.92 -0.44 13.65
CA SER A 40 -9.74 -1.29 13.48
C SER A 40 -9.06 -1.12 12.12
N GLN A 41 -9.81 -0.71 11.09
CA GLN A 41 -9.27 -0.47 9.75
C GLN A 41 -10.08 0.63 9.07
N VAL A 42 -9.41 1.38 8.19
CA VAL A 42 -10.00 2.42 7.34
C VAL A 42 -9.40 2.28 5.95
N ALA A 43 -10.22 2.42 4.91
CA ALA A 43 -9.78 2.51 3.53
C ALA A 43 -10.45 3.72 2.87
N CYS A 44 -9.65 4.61 2.28
CA CYS A 44 -10.13 5.85 1.68
C CYS A 44 -10.04 5.74 0.15
N GLY A 45 -11.17 5.93 -0.54
CA GLY A 45 -11.19 6.22 -1.96
C GLY A 45 -11.10 7.72 -2.22
N ALA A 46 -11.55 8.18 -3.39
CA ALA A 46 -11.53 9.61 -3.71
C ALA A 46 -12.55 10.40 -2.88
N ASN A 47 -13.82 9.98 -2.97
CA ASN A 47 -14.96 10.65 -2.34
C ASN A 47 -15.75 9.69 -1.44
N HIS A 48 -15.13 8.62 -0.95
CA HIS A 48 -15.76 7.67 -0.04
C HIS A 48 -14.76 7.03 0.91
N THR A 49 -15.26 6.55 2.04
CA THR A 49 -14.46 5.91 3.08
C THR A 49 -15.16 4.65 3.56
N LEU A 50 -14.43 3.54 3.62
CA LEU A 50 -14.83 2.32 4.32
C LEU A 50 -14.11 2.22 5.64
N ALA A 51 -14.78 1.67 6.65
CA ALA A 51 -14.14 1.34 7.91
C ALA A 51 -14.64 0.01 8.46
N ILE A 52 -13.76 -0.71 9.16
CA ILE A 52 -14.14 -1.85 10.00
C ILE A 52 -14.07 -1.41 11.44
N ALA A 53 -15.11 -1.72 12.21
CA ALA A 53 -15.14 -1.45 13.63
C ALA A 53 -15.72 -2.64 14.42
N TYR A 54 -15.24 -2.82 15.64
CA TYR A 54 -15.76 -3.86 16.54
C TYR A 54 -17.08 -3.40 17.15
N SER A 55 -18.11 -4.23 17.07
CA SER A 55 -19.33 -4.07 17.85
C SER A 55 -19.15 -4.53 19.29
N VAL A 56 -20.15 -4.22 20.13
CA VAL A 56 -20.18 -4.58 21.55
C VAL A 56 -20.01 -6.09 21.79
N ASP A 57 -20.51 -6.93 20.88
CA ASP A 57 -20.35 -8.39 20.90
C ASP A 57 -18.97 -8.87 20.39
N GLY A 58 -18.04 -7.95 20.13
CA GLY A 58 -16.69 -8.24 19.64
C GLY A 58 -16.60 -8.60 18.16
N ARG A 59 -17.69 -8.47 17.40
CA ARG A 59 -17.71 -8.78 15.96
C ARG A 59 -17.23 -7.61 15.11
N ARG A 60 -16.66 -7.90 13.94
CA ARG A 60 -16.23 -6.88 12.99
C ARG A 60 -17.37 -6.49 12.07
N ARG A 61 -17.75 -5.22 12.09
CA ARG A 61 -18.80 -4.64 11.25
C ARG A 61 -18.22 -3.65 10.25
N LEU A 62 -18.82 -3.63 9.07
CA LEU A 62 -18.46 -2.71 8.00
C LEU A 62 -19.26 -1.41 8.13
N TRP A 63 -18.58 -0.29 7.94
CA TRP A 63 -19.14 1.05 7.94
C TRP A 63 -18.70 1.76 6.67
N ALA A 64 -19.54 2.67 6.18
CA ALA A 64 -19.21 3.50 5.03
C ALA A 64 -19.76 4.92 5.17
N ALA A 65 -19.09 5.85 4.50
CA ALA A 65 -19.52 7.24 4.31
C ALA A 65 -19.01 7.74 2.96
N GLY A 66 -19.60 8.83 2.46
CA GLY A 66 -19.19 9.45 1.21
C GLY A 66 -20.21 9.33 0.06
N SER A 67 -19.71 9.52 -1.16
CA SER A 67 -20.44 9.33 -2.41
C SER A 67 -20.78 7.86 -2.64
N ASN A 68 -21.99 7.60 -3.15
CA ASN A 68 -22.39 6.31 -3.73
C ASN A 68 -22.77 6.42 -5.22
N ALA A 69 -22.35 7.50 -5.91
CA ALA A 69 -22.75 7.80 -7.28
C ALA A 69 -22.35 6.72 -8.31
N ARG A 70 -21.36 5.88 -7.98
CA ARG A 70 -20.88 4.76 -8.79
C ARG A 70 -21.19 3.40 -8.16
N GLY A 71 -21.93 3.36 -7.04
CA GLY A 71 -22.22 2.15 -6.26
C GLY A 71 -21.10 1.74 -5.30
N GLN A 72 -20.16 2.63 -4.99
CA GLN A 72 -18.97 2.33 -4.17
C GLN A 72 -19.26 2.11 -2.68
N LEU A 73 -20.49 2.34 -2.20
CA LEU A 73 -20.92 2.00 -0.84
C LEU A 73 -21.88 0.80 -0.81
N GLY A 74 -22.07 0.12 -1.95
CA GLY A 74 -22.94 -1.03 -2.06
C GLY A 74 -24.39 -0.67 -2.39
N PRO A 75 -25.25 -1.69 -2.55
CA PRO A 75 -26.59 -1.55 -3.12
C PRO A 75 -27.65 -1.03 -2.14
N SER A 76 -27.37 -1.04 -0.83
CA SER A 76 -28.32 -0.64 0.21
C SER A 76 -28.41 0.89 0.40
N LEU A 77 -27.46 1.65 -0.14
CA LEU A 77 -27.43 3.11 -0.05
C LEU A 77 -27.82 3.75 -1.38
N GLN A 78 -28.43 4.93 -1.32
CA GLN A 78 -28.88 5.66 -2.50
C GLN A 78 -27.69 6.31 -3.23
N ALA A 79 -27.73 6.32 -4.57
CA ALA A 79 -26.67 6.90 -5.38
C ALA A 79 -26.72 8.44 -5.46
N ASP A 80 -27.92 9.02 -5.34
CA ASP A 80 -28.19 10.44 -5.62
C ASP A 80 -27.87 11.38 -4.45
N SER A 81 -27.45 10.85 -3.29
CA SER A 81 -27.13 11.66 -2.13
C SER A 81 -25.92 11.11 -1.38
N PRO A 82 -24.96 11.97 -1.00
CA PRO A 82 -23.82 11.54 -0.21
C PRO A 82 -24.26 11.10 1.18
N THR A 83 -23.54 10.10 1.72
CA THR A 83 -23.70 9.65 3.09
C THR A 83 -22.78 10.46 4.00
N LEU A 84 -23.33 11.44 4.70
CA LEU A 84 -22.57 12.44 5.48
C LEU A 84 -22.05 11.93 6.84
N SER A 85 -22.51 10.77 7.30
CA SER A 85 -22.08 10.14 8.55
C SER A 85 -21.77 8.67 8.29
N PHE A 86 -20.96 8.04 9.14
CA PHE A 86 -20.76 6.60 9.01
C PHE A 86 -22.07 5.85 9.24
N VAL A 87 -22.48 5.07 8.24
CA VAL A 87 -23.60 4.15 8.33
C VAL A 87 -23.10 2.71 8.26
N PRO A 88 -23.73 1.78 8.99
CA PRO A 88 -23.38 0.37 8.89
C PRO A 88 -23.78 -0.17 7.52
N LEU A 89 -22.90 -0.96 6.91
CA LEU A 89 -23.23 -1.76 5.74
C LEU A 89 -23.47 -3.20 6.17
N ASP A 90 -24.63 -3.75 5.84
CA ASP A 90 -24.95 -5.13 6.18
C ASP A 90 -24.15 -6.10 5.28
N VAL A 91 -23.23 -6.84 5.92
CA VAL A 91 -22.43 -7.87 5.27
C VAL A 91 -23.30 -9.00 4.74
N ALA A 92 -24.43 -9.30 5.39
CA ALA A 92 -25.37 -10.32 4.93
C ALA A 92 -26.01 -9.90 3.60
N ASP A 93 -26.42 -8.64 3.46
CA ASP A 93 -26.99 -8.12 2.21
C ASP A 93 -25.96 -8.16 1.07
N LEU A 94 -24.71 -7.75 1.34
CA LEU A 94 -23.61 -7.84 0.37
C LEU A 94 -23.36 -9.30 -0.05
N ALA A 95 -23.28 -10.23 0.90
CA ALA A 95 -23.09 -11.65 0.62
C ALA A 95 -24.26 -12.22 -0.19
N GLN A 96 -25.50 -11.96 0.21
CA GLN A 96 -26.71 -12.44 -0.47
C GLN A 96 -26.81 -11.90 -1.90
N SER A 97 -26.47 -10.63 -2.12
CA SER A 97 -26.48 -10.00 -3.45
C SER A 97 -25.51 -10.66 -4.44
N THR A 98 -24.50 -11.39 -3.93
CA THR A 98 -23.50 -12.11 -4.73
C THR A 98 -23.72 -13.62 -4.77
N GLY A 99 -24.86 -14.10 -4.25
CA GLY A 99 -25.21 -15.51 -4.25
C GLY A 99 -24.56 -16.33 -3.14
N LEU A 100 -23.83 -15.70 -2.21
CA LEU A 100 -23.30 -16.34 -1.02
C LEU A 100 -24.42 -16.52 0.01
N LYS A 101 -25.14 -17.64 -0.12
CA LYS A 101 -26.23 -18.02 0.79
C LYS A 101 -25.70 -18.92 1.90
N ASP A 102 -26.43 -18.99 3.00
CA ASP A 102 -26.27 -19.99 4.07
C ASP A 102 -25.02 -19.87 4.97
N VAL A 103 -24.08 -19.00 4.64
CA VAL A 103 -22.89 -18.73 5.46
C VAL A 103 -22.97 -17.34 6.05
N GLN A 104 -22.75 -17.24 7.36
CA GLN A 104 -22.58 -15.94 8.01
C GLN A 104 -21.13 -15.50 7.89
N TYR A 105 -20.92 -14.24 7.55
CA TYR A 105 -19.60 -13.65 7.37
C TYR A 105 -19.38 -12.48 8.33
N ASP A 106 -18.12 -12.23 8.66
CA ASP A 106 -17.66 -10.96 9.23
C ASP A 106 -16.73 -10.27 8.23
N ALA A 107 -16.67 -8.93 8.30
CA ALA A 107 -15.73 -8.15 7.50
C ALA A 107 -14.31 -8.27 8.08
N GLU A 108 -13.34 -8.67 7.25
CA GLU A 108 -11.97 -8.95 7.68
C GLU A 108 -10.98 -7.88 7.24
N LEU A 109 -11.05 -7.48 5.96
CA LEU A 109 -10.20 -6.44 5.35
C LEU A 109 -11.03 -5.52 4.48
N VAL A 110 -10.65 -4.24 4.40
CA VAL A 110 -11.18 -3.27 3.45
C VAL A 110 -10.05 -2.62 2.65
N ALA A 111 -10.32 -2.31 1.39
CA ALA A 111 -9.46 -1.49 0.54
C ALA A 111 -10.34 -0.67 -0.42
N ALA A 112 -9.80 0.42 -0.97
CA ALA A 112 -10.54 1.27 -1.91
C ALA A 112 -9.63 1.79 -3.03
N CYS A 113 -10.11 1.70 -4.26
CA CYS A 113 -9.59 2.48 -5.39
C CYS A 113 -10.28 3.86 -5.41
N TRP A 114 -10.13 4.61 -6.52
CA TRP A 114 -10.76 5.92 -6.71
C TRP A 114 -12.26 5.91 -6.39
N GLU A 115 -13.00 5.00 -7.02
CA GLU A 115 -14.47 4.87 -6.94
C GLU A 115 -14.90 3.41 -6.81
N THR A 116 -14.02 2.54 -6.31
CA THR A 116 -14.28 1.11 -6.15
C THR A 116 -13.90 0.69 -4.74
N SER A 117 -14.76 -0.09 -4.11
CA SER A 117 -14.60 -0.60 -2.77
C SER A 117 -14.38 -2.10 -2.79
N PHE A 118 -13.55 -2.58 -1.86
CA PHE A 118 -13.25 -3.98 -1.67
C PHE A 118 -13.46 -4.38 -0.23
N VAL A 119 -14.09 -5.54 -0.03
CA VAL A 119 -14.33 -6.10 1.30
C VAL A 119 -13.96 -7.57 1.27
N VAL A 120 -13.04 -7.99 2.14
CA VAL A 120 -12.77 -9.41 2.39
C VAL A 120 -13.74 -9.89 3.45
N LEU A 121 -14.56 -10.88 3.09
CA LEU A 121 -15.49 -11.55 3.97
C LEU A 121 -14.88 -12.85 4.47
N ARG A 122 -14.92 -13.06 5.79
CA ARG A 122 -14.48 -14.30 6.42
C ARG A 122 -15.66 -15.06 7.01
N PRO A 123 -15.86 -16.34 6.65
CA PRO A 123 -16.89 -17.18 7.26
C PRO A 123 -16.74 -17.24 8.78
N ARG A 124 -17.85 -17.07 9.50
CA ARG A 124 -17.89 -17.24 10.96
C ARG A 124 -17.47 -18.66 11.33
N GLY A 125 -16.70 -18.78 12.41
CA GLY A 125 -16.06 -20.04 12.81
C GLY A 125 -14.78 -20.37 12.04
N GLY A 126 -14.42 -19.57 11.03
CA GLY A 126 -13.11 -19.59 10.40
C GLY A 126 -12.83 -20.75 9.45
N ASN A 127 -13.66 -21.79 9.37
CA ASN A 127 -13.30 -23.00 8.60
C ASN A 127 -13.40 -22.87 7.07
N GLY A 128 -14.14 -21.89 6.54
CA GLY A 128 -14.27 -21.66 5.10
C GLY A 128 -13.22 -20.70 4.51
N SER A 129 -13.14 -20.63 3.18
CA SER A 129 -12.29 -19.67 2.45
C SER A 129 -12.75 -18.22 2.64
N ASP A 130 -11.80 -17.29 2.65
CA ASP A 130 -12.11 -15.87 2.54
C ASP A 130 -12.71 -15.59 1.16
N VAL A 131 -13.67 -14.68 1.09
CA VAL A 131 -14.29 -14.22 -0.17
C VAL A 131 -14.03 -12.73 -0.34
N LEU A 132 -13.43 -12.35 -1.47
CA LEU A 132 -13.20 -10.95 -1.80
C LEU A 132 -14.37 -10.42 -2.63
N LEU A 133 -15.08 -9.42 -2.10
CA LEU A 133 -16.12 -8.70 -2.82
C LEU A 133 -15.59 -7.37 -3.35
N SER A 134 -16.09 -6.96 -4.51
CA SER A 134 -15.85 -5.64 -5.11
C SER A 134 -17.13 -4.99 -5.63
N PHE A 135 -17.27 -3.68 -5.44
CA PHE A 135 -18.40 -2.86 -5.90
C PHE A 135 -17.95 -1.42 -6.18
N GLY A 136 -18.73 -0.68 -6.97
CA GLY A 136 -18.34 0.64 -7.48
C GLY A 136 -17.96 0.63 -8.97
N ALA A 137 -17.14 1.61 -9.37
CA ALA A 137 -16.63 1.75 -10.73
C ALA A 137 -15.77 0.54 -11.17
N ASN A 138 -15.65 0.33 -12.49
CA ASN A 138 -14.84 -0.73 -13.09
C ASN A 138 -14.17 -0.29 -14.40
N ASP A 139 -13.92 1.01 -14.56
CA ASP A 139 -13.48 1.58 -15.84
C ASP A 139 -12.08 1.09 -16.24
N TRP A 140 -11.34 0.52 -15.29
CA TRP A 140 -9.98 -0.01 -15.43
C TRP A 140 -9.89 -1.51 -15.14
N GLY A 141 -11.00 -2.22 -14.96
CA GLY A 141 -11.00 -3.62 -14.56
C GLY A 141 -10.59 -3.85 -13.09
N GLU A 142 -10.59 -2.79 -12.29
CA GLU A 142 -10.19 -2.79 -10.88
C GLU A 142 -11.12 -3.63 -10.01
N ARG A 143 -12.35 -3.93 -10.45
CA ARG A 143 -13.23 -4.86 -9.72
C ARG A 143 -12.76 -6.31 -9.76
N GLY A 144 -11.84 -6.67 -10.66
CA GLY A 144 -11.30 -8.04 -10.71
C GLY A 144 -12.27 -9.09 -11.26
N CYS A 145 -13.34 -8.67 -11.94
CA CYS A 145 -14.28 -9.55 -12.63
C CYS A 145 -14.34 -9.22 -14.13
N ALA A 146 -14.29 -10.26 -14.98
CA ALA A 146 -14.45 -10.15 -16.43
C ALA A 146 -15.94 -9.95 -16.80
N GLY A 147 -16.49 -8.77 -16.53
CA GLY A 147 -17.86 -8.40 -16.85
C GLY A 147 -18.03 -6.89 -16.98
N LEU A 148 -18.74 -6.45 -18.02
CA LEU A 148 -18.84 -5.03 -18.38
C LEU A 148 -19.91 -4.24 -17.63
N SER A 149 -20.80 -4.87 -16.87
CA SER A 149 -21.74 -4.12 -16.03
C SER A 149 -22.44 -5.00 -15.02
N LEU A 150 -22.18 -4.76 -13.73
CA LEU A 150 -23.07 -5.15 -12.64
C LEU A 150 -23.08 -3.95 -11.69
N VAL A 151 -24.19 -3.22 -11.61
CA VAL A 151 -24.36 -2.11 -10.64
C VAL A 151 -24.18 -2.61 -9.20
N GLY A 152 -24.43 -3.91 -8.96
CA GLY A 152 -24.26 -4.57 -7.67
C GLY A 152 -22.85 -5.14 -7.43
N PRO A 153 -22.58 -5.61 -6.21
CA PRO A 153 -21.32 -6.26 -5.84
C PRO A 153 -21.01 -7.51 -6.67
N SER A 154 -19.72 -7.86 -6.75
CA SER A 154 -19.21 -9.04 -7.45
C SER A 154 -18.19 -9.78 -6.59
N VAL A 155 -18.14 -11.09 -6.71
CA VAL A 155 -17.05 -11.91 -6.17
C VAL A 155 -15.84 -11.83 -7.09
N VAL A 156 -14.68 -11.55 -6.51
CA VAL A 156 -13.39 -11.62 -7.18
C VAL A 156 -12.88 -13.05 -7.11
N ASP A 157 -12.71 -13.70 -8.26
CA ASP A 157 -12.25 -15.08 -8.33
C ASP A 157 -10.75 -15.20 -8.04
N LEU A 158 -10.43 -15.40 -6.74
CA LEU A 158 -9.08 -15.69 -6.28
C LEU A 158 -8.66 -17.14 -6.54
N GLY A 159 -9.61 -18.05 -6.75
CA GLY A 159 -9.37 -19.48 -6.96
C GLY A 159 -8.73 -19.77 -8.32
N ALA A 160 -9.16 -19.05 -9.37
CA ALA A 160 -8.59 -19.17 -10.71
C ALA A 160 -7.06 -18.98 -10.74
N ALA A 161 -6.51 -18.16 -9.83
CA ALA A 161 -5.07 -17.95 -9.75
C ALA A 161 -4.28 -19.19 -9.29
N PHE A 162 -4.96 -20.19 -8.73
CA PHE A 162 -4.39 -21.44 -8.23
C PHE A 162 -4.68 -22.66 -9.12
N ALA A 163 -5.51 -22.51 -10.16
CA ALA A 163 -5.79 -23.57 -11.12
C ALA A 163 -4.50 -24.01 -11.83
N ARG A 164 -4.25 -25.32 -11.90
CA ARG A 164 -3.13 -25.89 -12.67
C ARG A 164 -3.53 -25.93 -14.14
N SER A 165 -2.59 -25.61 -15.04
CA SER A 165 -2.80 -25.56 -16.50
C SER A 165 -2.99 -26.94 -17.16
N GLU A 166 -2.86 -28.05 -16.41
CA GLU A 166 -2.97 -29.40 -16.95
C GLU A 166 -4.01 -30.19 -16.17
N LYS A 167 -4.90 -30.86 -16.94
CA LYS A 167 -5.96 -31.83 -16.58
C LYS A 167 -5.81 -32.54 -15.22
N GLY A 168 -5.98 -31.80 -14.13
CA GLY A 168 -5.88 -32.31 -12.77
C GLY A 168 -7.00 -31.70 -11.95
N LYS A 169 -7.73 -32.53 -11.20
CA LYS A 169 -8.81 -32.16 -10.28
C LYS A 169 -8.52 -30.83 -9.59
N GLU A 170 -9.50 -29.92 -9.59
CA GLU A 170 -9.49 -28.78 -8.68
C GLU A 170 -9.24 -29.30 -7.27
N VAL A 171 -8.10 -28.90 -6.70
CA VAL A 171 -7.83 -29.19 -5.30
C VAL A 171 -8.50 -28.06 -4.53
N GLU A 172 -9.69 -28.37 -3.99
CA GLU A 172 -10.37 -27.54 -2.99
C GLU A 172 -9.38 -27.25 -1.87
N GLY A 173 -9.03 -25.98 -1.69
CA GLY A 173 -8.12 -25.52 -0.64
C GLY A 173 -8.66 -24.26 0.00
N ARG A 174 -8.35 -24.07 1.28
CA ARG A 174 -8.80 -22.89 2.02
C ARG A 174 -7.97 -21.68 1.62
N ILE A 175 -8.62 -20.65 1.09
CA ILE A 175 -7.95 -19.41 0.68
C ILE A 175 -8.02 -18.38 1.81
N ARG A 176 -6.91 -17.70 2.06
CA ARG A 176 -6.83 -16.55 2.97
C ARG A 176 -6.24 -15.35 2.25
N VAL A 177 -6.87 -14.18 2.42
CA VAL A 177 -6.32 -12.92 1.94
C VAL A 177 -5.44 -12.35 3.05
N LEU A 178 -4.14 -12.34 2.81
CA LEU A 178 -3.14 -11.87 3.78
C LEU A 178 -2.93 -10.36 3.68
N ARG A 179 -3.07 -9.81 2.47
CA ARG A 179 -2.93 -8.38 2.19
C ARG A 179 -3.76 -7.98 0.99
N LEU A 180 -4.30 -6.78 1.01
CA LEU A 180 -5.03 -6.17 -0.08
C LEU A 180 -4.69 -4.68 -0.15
N GLU A 181 -3.91 -4.29 -1.15
CA GLU A 181 -3.52 -2.90 -1.38
C GLU A 181 -4.17 -2.40 -2.66
N ALA A 182 -4.91 -1.29 -2.57
CA ALA A 182 -5.59 -0.68 -3.71
C ALA A 182 -4.96 0.68 -4.01
N GLY A 183 -4.42 0.82 -5.22
CA GLY A 183 -4.09 2.13 -5.77
C GLY A 183 -5.33 2.77 -6.40
N PRO A 184 -5.19 3.93 -7.07
CA PRO A 184 -6.31 4.60 -7.72
C PRO A 184 -7.05 3.76 -8.77
N ARG A 185 -6.35 2.85 -9.46
CA ARG A 185 -6.86 2.12 -10.65
C ARG A 185 -6.43 0.66 -10.76
N HIS A 186 -5.61 0.17 -9.84
CA HIS A 186 -5.17 -1.22 -9.81
C HIS A 186 -4.97 -1.69 -8.38
N VAL A 187 -5.04 -3.00 -8.20
CA VAL A 187 -5.07 -3.65 -6.91
C VAL A 187 -4.02 -4.74 -6.89
N VAL A 188 -3.40 -4.94 -5.72
CA VAL A 188 -2.46 -6.02 -5.46
C VAL A 188 -2.90 -6.77 -4.20
N ALA A 189 -2.99 -8.09 -4.29
CA ALA A 189 -3.35 -8.94 -3.17
C ALA A 189 -2.32 -10.04 -2.95
N LEU A 190 -1.92 -10.24 -1.69
CA LEU A 190 -1.18 -11.43 -1.28
C LEU A 190 -2.18 -12.43 -0.71
N VAL A 191 -2.25 -13.61 -1.31
CA VAL A 191 -3.15 -14.67 -0.89
C VAL A 191 -2.38 -15.95 -0.61
N GLU A 192 -2.85 -16.74 0.33
CA GLU A 192 -2.37 -18.09 0.57
C GLU A 192 -3.51 -19.10 0.36
N ARG A 193 -3.15 -20.29 -0.11
CA ARG A 193 -4.04 -21.45 -0.15
C ARG A 193 -3.44 -22.58 0.67
N THR A 194 -4.18 -23.05 1.66
CA THR A 194 -3.84 -24.25 2.42
C THR A 194 -4.57 -25.46 1.82
N SER A 195 -3.82 -26.48 1.42
CA SER A 195 -4.40 -27.73 0.89
C SER A 195 -4.90 -28.61 2.04
N PRO A 196 -6.09 -29.23 1.92
CA PRO A 196 -6.64 -30.08 2.97
C PRO A 196 -5.78 -31.34 3.15
N GLY A 197 -5.54 -31.71 4.41
CA GLY A 197 -4.88 -32.96 4.78
C GLY A 197 -3.35 -32.98 4.68
N THR A 198 -2.74 -32.05 3.93
CA THR A 198 -1.26 -31.95 3.83
C THR A 198 -0.70 -30.72 4.54
N ASP A 199 -1.55 -29.76 4.96
CA ASP A 199 -1.19 -28.45 5.51
C ASP A 199 -0.14 -27.68 4.68
N THR A 200 -0.06 -27.99 3.39
CA THR A 200 0.84 -27.30 2.47
C THR A 200 0.26 -25.93 2.12
N VAL A 201 1.07 -24.90 2.33
CA VAL A 201 0.67 -23.50 2.11
C VAL A 201 1.30 -22.99 0.81
N ASP A 202 0.44 -22.57 -0.12
CA ASP A 202 0.82 -22.03 -1.42
C ASP A 202 0.52 -20.53 -1.48
N HIS A 203 1.55 -19.69 -1.54
CA HIS A 203 1.39 -18.23 -1.61
C HIS A 203 1.32 -17.74 -3.05
N ARG A 204 0.52 -16.70 -3.31
CA ARG A 204 0.43 -16.02 -4.61
C ARG A 204 0.32 -14.51 -4.41
N LEU A 205 1.15 -13.77 -5.13
CA LEU A 205 1.00 -12.32 -5.29
C LEU A 205 0.18 -12.09 -6.57
N LEU A 206 -0.98 -11.49 -6.42
CA LEU A 206 -1.94 -11.24 -7.49
C LEU A 206 -2.10 -9.75 -7.73
N GLY A 207 -2.41 -9.37 -8.96
CA GLY A 207 -2.84 -8.01 -9.26
C GLY A 207 -3.76 -7.93 -10.48
N TRP A 208 -4.57 -6.89 -10.50
CA TRP A 208 -5.56 -6.60 -11.55
C TRP A 208 -5.90 -5.10 -11.58
N GLY A 209 -6.64 -4.67 -12.60
CA GLY A 209 -6.95 -3.28 -12.90
C GLY A 209 -6.10 -2.71 -14.06
N ALA A 210 -5.81 -1.41 -14.01
CA ALA A 210 -4.96 -0.73 -14.98
C ALA A 210 -3.56 -1.36 -15.03
N SER A 211 -3.07 -1.66 -16.24
CA SER A 211 -1.80 -2.37 -16.41
C SER A 211 -0.94 -1.85 -17.58
N ARG A 212 -1.39 -0.77 -18.24
CA ARG A 212 -0.77 -0.23 -19.46
C ARG A 212 0.69 0.22 -19.32
N HIS A 213 1.16 0.45 -18.08
CA HIS A 213 2.54 0.86 -17.81
C HIS A 213 3.38 -0.27 -17.23
N GLY A 214 2.81 -1.49 -17.10
CA GLY A 214 3.52 -2.64 -16.54
C GLY A 214 3.49 -2.71 -15.02
N GLN A 215 2.61 -1.96 -14.35
CA GLN A 215 2.50 -1.93 -12.88
C GLN A 215 2.09 -3.26 -12.23
N LEU A 216 1.63 -4.23 -13.03
CA LEU A 216 1.31 -5.59 -12.61
C LEU A 216 2.34 -6.63 -13.11
N GLY A 217 3.47 -6.14 -13.64
CA GLY A 217 4.47 -6.95 -14.33
C GLY A 217 4.05 -7.35 -15.74
N ALA A 218 4.99 -7.94 -16.48
CA ALA A 218 4.76 -8.51 -17.80
C ALA A 218 4.82 -10.03 -17.71
N ALA A 219 3.95 -10.73 -18.45
CA ALA A 219 4.13 -12.17 -18.62
C ALA A 219 5.43 -12.41 -19.43
N PRO A 220 6.22 -13.45 -19.12
CA PRO A 220 7.48 -13.73 -19.82
C PRO A 220 7.35 -13.85 -21.35
N SER A 221 6.16 -14.21 -21.84
CA SER A 221 5.86 -14.38 -23.27
C SER A 221 5.09 -13.20 -23.90
N ALA A 222 4.88 -12.09 -23.17
CA ALA A 222 4.05 -10.99 -23.65
C ALA A 222 4.80 -10.11 -24.66
N THR A 223 4.31 -10.07 -25.89
CA THR A 223 4.80 -9.15 -26.95
C THR A 223 4.35 -7.71 -26.75
N SER A 224 3.31 -7.49 -25.92
CA SER A 224 2.88 -6.16 -25.50
C SER A 224 2.16 -6.19 -24.16
N LEU A 225 2.22 -5.08 -23.42
CA LEU A 225 1.53 -4.96 -22.13
C LEU A 225 0.02 -4.78 -22.34
N PRO A 226 -0.82 -5.51 -21.59
CA PRO A 226 -2.26 -5.30 -21.61
C PRO A 226 -2.57 -3.90 -21.05
N LYS A 227 -3.52 -3.19 -21.67
CA LYS A 227 -3.98 -1.89 -21.16
C LYS A 227 -4.65 -2.04 -19.79
N ILE A 228 -5.47 -3.07 -19.66
CA ILE A 228 -6.28 -3.43 -18.49
C ILE A 228 -6.14 -4.93 -18.28
N THR A 229 -5.99 -5.34 -17.03
CA THR A 229 -6.03 -6.72 -16.57
C THR A 229 -7.26 -6.90 -15.68
N PRO A 230 -8.41 -7.32 -16.22
CA PRO A 230 -9.70 -7.20 -15.53
C PRO A 230 -9.97 -8.29 -14.49
N VAL A 231 -9.06 -9.25 -14.35
CA VAL A 231 -9.17 -10.39 -13.42
C VAL A 231 -7.83 -10.58 -12.71
N PRO A 232 -7.80 -11.09 -11.46
CA PRO A 232 -6.57 -11.35 -10.74
C PRO A 232 -5.58 -12.19 -11.56
N ARG A 233 -4.36 -11.68 -11.72
CA ARG A 233 -3.26 -12.41 -12.35
C ARG A 233 -2.03 -12.39 -11.46
N ARG A 234 -1.20 -13.42 -11.58
CA ARG A 234 0.05 -13.51 -10.83
C ARG A 234 1.01 -12.41 -11.25
N ILE A 235 1.51 -11.65 -10.29
CA ILE A 235 2.62 -10.71 -10.49
C ILE A 235 3.92 -11.52 -10.45
N PRO A 236 4.74 -11.50 -11.52
CA PRO A 236 6.02 -12.19 -11.54
C PRO A 236 6.99 -11.55 -10.55
N LEU A 237 7.73 -12.38 -9.82
CA LEU A 237 8.80 -11.96 -8.91
C LEU A 237 10.16 -12.35 -9.49
N PRO A 238 11.21 -11.55 -9.26
CA PRO A 238 12.55 -11.89 -9.72
C PRO A 238 13.05 -13.15 -9.03
N SER A 239 13.69 -14.05 -9.79
CA SER A 239 14.39 -15.20 -9.22
C SER A 239 15.44 -14.70 -8.21
N PRO A 240 15.60 -15.35 -7.04
CA PRO A 240 14.98 -16.61 -6.60
C PRO A 240 13.72 -16.44 -5.73
N PHE A 241 13.13 -15.23 -5.68
CA PHE A 241 12.03 -14.92 -4.79
C PHE A 241 10.70 -15.54 -5.23
N SER A 242 9.88 -15.87 -4.24
CA SER A 242 8.52 -16.35 -4.40
C SER A 242 7.54 -15.51 -3.56
N ALA A 243 6.24 -15.76 -3.72
CA ALA A 243 5.23 -14.96 -3.02
C ALA A 243 5.28 -15.10 -1.47
N CYS A 244 5.87 -16.16 -0.92
CA CYS A 244 6.08 -16.28 0.53
C CYS A 244 7.22 -15.39 1.04
N ASP A 245 8.01 -14.80 0.13
CA ASP A 245 9.09 -13.86 0.43
C ASP A 245 8.63 -12.40 0.43
N VAL A 246 7.37 -12.13 0.08
CA VAL A 246 6.80 -10.78 0.15
C VAL A 246 6.61 -10.37 1.61
N VAL A 247 7.18 -9.23 1.97
CA VAL A 247 7.07 -8.62 3.30
C VAL A 247 6.00 -7.53 3.30
N ASP A 248 6.04 -6.65 2.29
CA ASP A 248 5.19 -5.47 2.22
C ASP A 248 4.93 -5.08 0.76
N VAL A 249 3.83 -4.39 0.51
CA VAL A 249 3.42 -3.94 -0.83
C VAL A 249 2.87 -2.53 -0.70
N ALA A 250 3.21 -1.66 -1.65
CA ALA A 250 2.58 -0.36 -1.81
C ALA A 250 2.20 -0.13 -3.27
N VAL A 251 1.10 0.59 -3.47
CA VAL A 251 0.48 0.73 -4.79
C VAL A 251 0.26 2.22 -5.08
N GLY A 252 0.96 2.75 -6.08
CA GLY A 252 0.77 4.11 -6.57
C GLY A 252 -0.25 4.20 -7.70
N ARG A 253 -0.25 5.33 -8.44
CA ARG A 253 -1.20 5.54 -9.56
C ARG A 253 -0.97 4.61 -10.73
N ASP A 254 0.28 4.52 -11.15
CA ASP A 254 0.71 3.78 -12.34
C ASP A 254 1.96 2.92 -12.03
N HIS A 255 2.23 2.64 -10.75
CA HIS A 255 3.36 1.82 -10.30
C HIS A 255 3.02 0.99 -9.05
N THR A 256 3.80 -0.06 -8.81
CA THR A 256 3.69 -0.97 -7.67
C THR A 256 5.07 -1.20 -7.08
N VAL A 257 5.16 -1.22 -5.76
CA VAL A 257 6.38 -1.50 -4.99
C VAL A 257 6.16 -2.76 -4.16
N VAL A 258 7.07 -3.72 -4.27
CA VAL A 258 7.04 -4.98 -3.53
C VAL A 258 8.33 -5.12 -2.74
N LEU A 259 8.23 -5.17 -1.41
CA LEU A 259 9.34 -5.43 -0.52
C LEU A 259 9.48 -6.94 -0.31
N LEU A 260 10.67 -7.47 -0.58
CA LEU A 260 11.02 -8.88 -0.48
C LEU A 260 11.95 -9.12 0.72
N LYS A 261 11.88 -10.32 1.29
CA LYS A 261 12.74 -10.77 2.40
C LYS A 261 14.22 -10.68 2.04
N ARG A 262 15.06 -10.71 3.08
CA ARG A 262 16.51 -10.80 2.93
C ARG A 262 16.85 -12.14 2.28
N TRP A 263 17.61 -12.09 1.19
CA TRP A 263 18.16 -13.31 0.61
C TRP A 263 19.37 -13.76 1.44
N HIS A 264 19.35 -14.99 1.95
CA HIS A 264 20.48 -15.58 2.67
C HIS A 264 21.32 -16.42 1.71
N GLU A 265 22.42 -15.86 1.23
CA GLU A 265 23.41 -16.55 0.41
C GLU A 265 24.19 -17.58 1.24
N LYS A 266 23.74 -18.84 1.27
CA LYS A 266 24.65 -19.95 1.60
C LYS A 266 25.52 -20.36 0.39
N GLN A 267 25.44 -19.67 -0.75
CA GLN A 267 26.10 -20.08 -2.01
C GLN A 267 26.64 -18.97 -2.94
N ALA A 268 26.64 -17.68 -2.58
CA ALA A 268 27.23 -16.65 -3.44
C ALA A 268 28.56 -16.13 -2.90
N SER A 269 29.51 -15.90 -3.81
CA SER A 269 30.90 -15.52 -3.54
C SER A 269 31.13 -14.01 -3.41
N SER A 270 30.09 -13.18 -3.43
CA SER A 270 30.22 -11.72 -3.49
C SER A 270 29.66 -11.04 -2.23
N LYS A 271 30.39 -10.04 -1.70
CA LYS A 271 30.04 -9.29 -0.48
C LYS A 271 28.80 -8.37 -0.61
N ALA A 272 28.08 -8.38 -1.74
CA ALA A 272 27.14 -7.31 -2.11
C ALA A 272 25.66 -7.50 -1.74
N ALA A 273 25.19 -8.67 -1.26
CA ALA A 273 23.74 -8.92 -1.11
C ALA A 273 23.27 -9.33 0.30
N LYS A 274 23.66 -8.60 1.35
CA LYS A 274 23.18 -8.82 2.74
C LYS A 274 22.00 -7.91 3.15
N GLY A 275 20.99 -7.72 2.30
CA GLY A 275 19.86 -6.81 2.56
C GLY A 275 18.54 -7.29 1.97
N ARG A 276 17.43 -6.66 2.36
CA ARG A 276 16.15 -6.84 1.67
C ARG A 276 16.17 -6.24 0.27
N THR A 277 15.34 -6.78 -0.61
CA THR A 277 15.22 -6.38 -2.02
C THR A 277 13.88 -5.70 -2.25
N VAL A 278 13.83 -4.67 -3.08
CA VAL A 278 12.61 -3.98 -3.48
C VAL A 278 12.43 -4.13 -4.98
N LEU A 279 11.31 -4.73 -5.39
CA LEU A 279 10.88 -4.78 -6.78
C LEU A 279 9.93 -3.61 -7.05
N LEU A 280 10.22 -2.82 -8.08
CA LEU A 280 9.37 -1.72 -8.53
C LEU A 280 8.91 -2.00 -9.96
N LEU A 281 7.62 -1.87 -10.21
CA LEU A 281 6.98 -2.16 -11.49
C LEU A 281 6.13 -0.96 -11.92
N GLY A 282 6.10 -0.64 -13.21
CA GLY A 282 5.14 0.33 -13.76
C GLY A 282 5.80 1.55 -14.39
N SER A 283 5.15 2.70 -14.29
CA SER A 283 5.66 3.96 -14.86
C SER A 283 6.84 4.51 -14.08
N ASN A 284 7.85 5.01 -14.80
CA ASN A 284 8.97 5.77 -14.21
C ASN A 284 9.06 7.22 -14.71
N LYS A 285 7.93 7.81 -15.14
CA LYS A 285 7.92 9.16 -15.74
C LYS A 285 8.46 10.27 -14.82
N HIS A 286 8.40 10.06 -13.51
CA HIS A 286 8.81 11.00 -12.49
C HIS A 286 9.96 10.46 -11.63
N GLY A 287 10.59 9.34 -12.00
CA GLY A 287 11.65 8.70 -11.19
C GLY A 287 11.12 7.87 -10.02
N GLN A 288 9.83 7.53 -9.99
CA GLN A 288 9.20 6.76 -8.91
C GLN A 288 9.61 5.29 -8.84
N LEU A 289 10.37 4.77 -9.82
CA LEU A 289 11.02 3.47 -9.71
C LEU A 289 12.46 3.56 -9.17
N GLY A 290 12.88 4.75 -8.75
CA GLY A 290 14.17 5.00 -8.12
C GLY A 290 15.35 5.10 -9.09
N PRO A 291 16.59 5.15 -8.56
CA PRO A 291 17.80 5.28 -9.37
C PRO A 291 18.00 4.05 -10.27
N ALA A 292 18.68 4.23 -11.41
CA ALA A 292 19.02 3.10 -12.26
C ALA A 292 19.83 2.06 -11.48
N SER A 293 19.42 0.79 -11.53
CA SER A 293 20.26 -0.31 -11.06
C SER A 293 21.55 -0.31 -11.89
N ALA A 294 22.72 -0.38 -11.25
CA ALA A 294 23.97 -0.60 -11.96
C ALA A 294 23.81 -1.82 -12.89
N PRO A 295 24.26 -1.76 -14.16
CA PRO A 295 24.08 -2.89 -15.06
C PRO A 295 24.77 -4.11 -14.46
N THR A 296 23.99 -5.12 -14.09
CA THR A 296 24.50 -6.47 -13.90
C THR A 296 25.08 -6.91 -15.25
N GLU A 297 26.39 -7.17 -15.29
CA GLU A 297 27.11 -7.66 -16.47
C GLU A 297 26.62 -9.06 -16.89
N VAL A 298 25.40 -9.19 -17.40
CA VAL A 298 24.96 -10.34 -18.19
C VAL A 298 23.90 -9.87 -19.18
N GLU A 299 24.33 -9.33 -20.31
CA GLU A 299 23.79 -9.61 -21.65
C GLU A 299 24.61 -8.84 -22.70
N CYS A 300 25.49 -9.56 -23.40
CA CYS A 300 26.29 -9.04 -24.50
C CYS A 300 25.62 -9.33 -25.85
N VAL A 301 25.82 -8.40 -26.79
CA VAL A 301 25.76 -8.49 -28.28
C VAL A 301 24.34 -8.33 -28.89
N ALA A 302 24.02 -7.45 -29.86
CA ALA A 302 24.75 -6.51 -30.73
C ALA A 302 23.81 -5.39 -31.28
N PRO A 303 24.35 -4.32 -31.91
CA PRO A 303 23.58 -3.17 -32.38
C PRO A 303 23.11 -3.32 -33.84
N ILE A 304 21.87 -2.89 -34.14
CA ILE A 304 21.46 -2.55 -35.52
C ILE A 304 20.61 -1.28 -35.48
N THR A 305 21.07 -0.28 -36.23
CA THR A 305 20.42 0.98 -36.58
C THR A 305 19.21 0.75 -37.49
N THR A 306 18.11 1.45 -37.25
CA THR A 306 17.25 2.10 -38.27
C THR A 306 16.08 2.81 -37.57
N ALA A 307 15.80 4.02 -38.02
CA ALA A 307 14.71 4.86 -37.53
C ALA A 307 13.36 4.13 -37.66
N SER A 308 12.71 3.84 -36.52
CA SER A 308 11.35 3.33 -36.49
C SER A 308 10.59 3.98 -35.31
N ARG A 309 9.27 4.16 -35.53
CA ARG A 309 8.20 4.68 -34.65
C ARG A 309 8.52 4.81 -33.15
N PRO A 310 7.93 5.79 -32.43
CA PRO A 310 8.11 5.92 -30.98
C PRO A 310 7.85 4.57 -30.31
N GLN A 311 8.95 3.95 -29.88
CA GLN A 311 8.99 2.60 -29.36
C GLN A 311 8.13 2.59 -28.11
N ARG A 312 7.06 1.81 -28.13
CA ARG A 312 6.14 1.62 -27.01
C ARG A 312 7.00 1.26 -25.78
N GLN A 313 7.03 2.13 -24.78
CA GLN A 313 7.90 2.01 -23.60
C GLN A 313 7.84 0.58 -23.07
N ALA A 314 8.97 -0.12 -23.07
CA ALA A 314 9.08 -1.43 -22.43
C ALA A 314 8.63 -1.28 -20.96
N PRO A 315 7.98 -2.31 -20.37
CA PRO A 315 7.63 -2.27 -18.95
C PRO A 315 8.86 -1.89 -18.13
N SER A 316 8.83 -0.72 -17.51
CA SER A 316 9.91 -0.34 -16.61
C SER A 316 9.74 -1.12 -15.32
N GLN A 317 10.64 -2.08 -15.12
CA GLN A 317 10.88 -2.73 -13.84
C GLN A 317 12.22 -2.24 -13.29
N ASN A 318 12.33 -2.18 -11.98
CA ASN A 318 13.60 -1.92 -11.30
C ASN A 318 13.71 -2.80 -10.06
N VAL A 319 14.93 -3.22 -9.73
CA VAL A 319 15.21 -4.00 -8.53
C VAL A 319 16.26 -3.23 -7.73
N LEU A 320 15.87 -2.81 -6.54
CA LEU A 320 16.68 -1.97 -5.68
C LEU A 320 17.03 -2.70 -4.39
N THR A 321 18.21 -2.38 -3.89
CA THR A 321 18.65 -2.70 -2.53
C THR A 321 19.16 -1.42 -1.87
N LEU A 322 19.51 -1.47 -0.58
CA LEU A 322 20.08 -0.30 0.10
C LEU A 322 21.38 0.22 -0.54
N SER A 323 22.13 -0.62 -1.26
CA SER A 323 23.36 -0.18 -1.93
C SER A 323 23.10 0.87 -3.00
N ASN A 324 21.93 0.84 -3.65
CA ASN A 324 21.54 1.83 -4.65
C ASN A 324 21.38 3.25 -4.06
N PHE A 325 21.31 3.39 -2.74
CA PHE A 325 21.11 4.66 -2.04
C PHE A 325 22.32 5.12 -1.23
N GLN A 326 23.51 4.55 -1.46
CA GLN A 326 24.75 4.94 -0.75
C GLN A 326 25.11 6.42 -0.93
N HIS A 327 24.68 7.05 -2.02
CA HIS A 327 24.92 8.48 -2.28
C HIS A 327 24.09 9.42 -1.39
N VAL A 328 23.01 8.93 -0.78
CA VAL A 328 22.12 9.71 0.12
C VAL A 328 22.11 9.20 1.55
N LEU A 329 22.49 7.95 1.77
CA LEU A 329 22.58 7.33 3.10
C LEU A 329 23.96 7.56 3.73
N PRO A 330 24.03 8.00 4.99
CA PRO A 330 25.32 8.17 5.68
C PRO A 330 26.08 6.84 5.83
N ASP A 331 25.38 5.78 6.24
CA ASP A 331 25.91 4.43 6.34
C ASP A 331 24.77 3.42 6.14
N ALA A 332 24.74 2.78 4.97
CA ALA A 332 23.73 1.79 4.62
C ALA A 332 23.84 0.49 5.43
N SER A 333 25.00 0.21 6.04
CA SER A 333 25.23 -1.02 6.80
C SER A 333 24.45 -1.07 8.11
N LEU A 334 24.04 0.09 8.64
CA LEU A 334 23.28 0.23 9.89
C LEU A 334 21.78 -0.04 9.73
N TYR A 335 21.26 -0.13 8.50
CA TYR A 335 19.82 -0.16 8.23
C TYR A 335 19.37 -1.42 7.48
N ASP A 336 18.08 -1.71 7.58
CA ASP A 336 17.35 -2.58 6.67
C ASP A 336 16.05 -1.90 6.22
N ILE A 337 15.52 -2.29 5.06
CA ILE A 337 14.27 -1.72 4.54
C ILE A 337 13.10 -2.40 5.25
N ALA A 338 12.41 -1.68 6.13
CA ALA A 338 11.37 -2.23 6.99
C ALA A 338 9.99 -2.26 6.34
N GLY A 339 9.68 -1.29 5.48
CA GLY A 339 8.38 -1.13 4.83
C GLY A 339 8.44 -0.19 3.63
N VAL A 340 7.35 -0.12 2.88
CA VAL A 340 7.23 0.68 1.65
C VAL A 340 5.95 1.51 1.64
N GLY A 341 5.95 2.60 0.89
CA GLY A 341 4.76 3.44 0.68
C GLY A 341 4.78 4.10 -0.69
N CYS A 342 3.59 4.46 -1.18
CA CYS A 342 3.43 5.12 -2.47
C CYS A 342 2.43 6.27 -2.36
N THR A 343 2.81 7.44 -2.84
CA THR A 343 1.83 8.42 -3.33
C THR A 343 1.46 8.06 -4.76
N TRP A 344 0.71 8.89 -5.49
CA TRP A 344 0.42 8.61 -6.89
C TRP A 344 1.67 8.43 -7.75
N ASN A 345 2.67 9.30 -7.55
CA ASN A 345 3.83 9.43 -8.43
C ASN A 345 5.17 9.42 -7.67
N SER A 346 5.18 8.97 -6.41
CA SER A 346 6.39 8.87 -5.60
C SER A 346 6.37 7.60 -4.76
N SER A 347 7.55 7.07 -4.46
CA SER A 347 7.79 5.87 -3.67
C SER A 347 8.63 6.20 -2.46
N PHE A 348 8.36 5.50 -1.36
CA PHE A 348 9.00 5.69 -0.07
C PHE A 348 9.49 4.37 0.49
N LEU A 349 10.68 4.36 1.06
CA LEU A 349 11.28 3.23 1.76
C LEU A 349 11.48 3.61 3.23
N ILE A 350 10.85 2.87 4.13
CA ILE A 350 11.05 2.99 5.57
C ILE A 350 12.32 2.21 5.93
N LEU A 351 13.29 2.87 6.55
CA LEU A 351 14.53 2.26 6.99
C LEU A 351 14.52 2.13 8.50
N SER A 352 14.60 0.90 8.98
CA SER A 352 14.79 0.63 10.41
C SER A 352 16.25 0.28 10.70
N PRO A 353 16.78 0.70 11.86
CA PRO A 353 18.10 0.27 12.31
C PRO A 353 18.14 -1.25 12.41
N ARG A 354 19.26 -1.86 12.02
CA ARG A 354 19.48 -3.29 12.24
C ARG A 354 19.58 -3.54 13.74
N SER A 355 18.87 -4.55 14.24
CA SER A 355 19.13 -5.06 15.58
C SER A 355 20.59 -5.52 15.65
N PRO A 356 21.36 -5.14 16.70
CA PRO A 356 22.72 -5.62 16.84
C PRO A 356 22.69 -7.14 16.94
N ASP A 357 23.38 -7.80 16.01
CA ASP A 357 23.62 -9.23 16.09
C ASP A 357 24.45 -9.46 17.37
N LEU A 358 23.94 -10.27 18.30
CA LEU A 358 24.54 -10.54 19.63
C LEU A 358 25.95 -11.19 19.55
N SER A 359 26.51 -11.32 18.33
CA SER A 359 27.78 -11.96 18.02
C SER A 359 28.92 -10.98 17.64
N SER A 360 28.67 -9.66 17.55
CA SER A 360 29.70 -8.65 17.24
C SER A 360 30.12 -7.84 18.49
N PRO A 361 31.38 -7.94 18.98
CA PRO A 361 31.77 -7.32 20.25
C PRO A 361 32.04 -5.80 20.22
N SER A 362 31.87 -5.10 19.09
CA SER A 362 32.50 -3.77 18.92
C SER A 362 31.58 -2.54 18.87
N ILE A 363 30.28 -2.65 19.14
CA ILE A 363 29.33 -1.50 19.05
C ILE A 363 28.50 -1.34 20.34
N ALA A 364 29.05 -1.70 21.50
CA ALA A 364 28.33 -1.61 22.77
C ALA A 364 28.15 -0.17 23.32
N THR A 365 28.67 0.86 22.64
CA THR A 365 28.66 2.25 23.15
C THR A 365 28.02 3.29 22.21
N ALA A 366 27.60 2.92 21.00
CA ALA A 366 26.92 3.85 20.09
C ALA A 366 25.41 3.85 20.35
N GLN A 367 24.81 5.04 20.50
CA GLN A 367 23.35 5.19 20.52
C GLN A 367 22.75 4.52 19.28
N PRO A 368 21.61 3.79 19.40
CA PRO A 368 20.98 3.17 18.25
C PRO A 368 20.63 4.24 17.22
N ALA A 369 20.92 3.97 15.95
CA ALA A 369 20.57 4.88 14.87
C ALA A 369 19.04 5.13 14.86
N PRO A 370 18.54 6.33 14.55
CA PRO A 370 17.09 6.57 14.43
C PRO A 370 16.56 6.00 13.10
N PRO A 371 15.28 5.60 13.01
CA PRO A 371 14.69 5.21 11.73
C PRO A 371 14.69 6.38 10.74
N LEU A 372 14.76 6.05 9.44
CA LEU A 372 14.84 7.02 8.34
C LEU A 372 13.81 6.69 7.26
N ILE A 373 13.53 7.65 6.40
CA ILE A 373 12.72 7.42 5.20
C ILE A 373 13.54 7.88 3.98
N ILE A 374 13.54 7.08 2.92
CA ILE A 374 13.99 7.52 1.59
C ILE A 374 12.76 7.73 0.73
N GLY A 375 12.62 8.91 0.12
CA GLY A 375 11.60 9.19 -0.89
C GLY A 375 12.22 9.46 -2.26
N PHE A 376 11.56 9.01 -3.34
CA PHE A 376 11.93 9.33 -4.72
C PHE A 376 10.70 9.35 -5.62
N GLY A 377 10.74 10.11 -6.71
CA GLY A 377 9.61 10.33 -7.60
C GLY A 377 9.28 11.81 -7.77
N LEU A 378 8.00 12.12 -7.97
CA LEU A 378 7.51 13.48 -8.12
C LEU A 378 7.59 14.26 -6.80
N ASN A 379 7.96 15.54 -6.88
CA ASN A 379 8.06 16.44 -5.73
C ASN A 379 7.39 17.82 -5.95
N SER A 380 6.53 17.95 -6.98
CA SER A 380 5.94 19.24 -7.36
C SER A 380 5.12 19.93 -6.26
N HIS A 381 4.70 19.18 -5.24
CA HIS A 381 3.91 19.64 -4.11
C HIS A 381 4.58 19.31 -2.77
N GLY A 382 5.91 19.12 -2.76
CA GLY A 382 6.67 18.84 -1.55
C GLY A 382 6.52 17.42 -1.00
N GLN A 383 6.07 16.47 -1.82
CA GLN A 383 5.84 15.07 -1.41
C GLN A 383 7.09 14.39 -0.85
N LEU A 384 8.29 14.83 -1.24
CA LEU A 384 9.57 14.30 -0.76
C LEU A 384 10.17 15.09 0.43
N ALA A 385 9.36 15.92 1.10
CA ALA A 385 9.74 16.70 2.28
C ALA A 385 10.99 17.57 2.09
N SER A 386 11.15 18.18 0.91
CA SER A 386 12.27 19.09 0.63
C SER A 386 12.03 20.49 1.20
N ARG A 387 13.03 21.07 1.88
CA ARG A 387 13.00 22.44 2.42
C ARG A 387 13.02 23.58 1.37
N ARG A 388 13.05 23.27 0.07
CA ARG A 388 13.10 24.30 -0.98
C ARG A 388 11.70 24.47 -1.56
N ASP A 389 11.18 25.70 -1.47
CA ASP A 389 9.87 26.13 -2.01
C ASP A 389 9.86 26.26 -3.55
N ASP A 390 10.64 25.45 -4.27
CA ASP A 390 10.68 25.49 -5.72
C ASP A 390 9.55 24.63 -6.30
N SER A 391 8.30 25.06 -6.08
CA SER A 391 7.16 24.49 -6.81
C SER A 391 7.27 24.90 -8.29
N PRO A 392 7.40 23.98 -9.27
CA PRO A 392 7.42 24.37 -10.67
C PRO A 392 6.04 24.93 -11.06
N LYS A 393 6.01 26.20 -11.50
CA LYS A 393 4.81 26.80 -12.11
C LYS A 393 4.45 25.98 -13.35
N ALA A 394 3.16 25.66 -13.50
CA ALA A 394 2.61 24.79 -14.54
C ALA A 394 2.68 25.32 -15.99
N ALA A 395 3.63 26.20 -16.33
CA ALA A 395 3.80 26.74 -17.67
C ALA A 395 5.24 26.56 -18.13
N ASP A 396 5.44 25.60 -19.04
CA ASP A 396 6.37 25.59 -20.19
C ASP A 396 6.83 24.16 -20.53
N SER A 397 5.86 23.37 -20.98
CA SER A 397 6.08 22.05 -21.57
C SER A 397 6.54 22.17 -23.04
N THR A 398 7.77 22.60 -23.30
CA THR A 398 8.36 22.52 -24.66
C THR A 398 9.84 22.16 -24.72
N SER A 399 10.54 21.94 -23.60
CA SER A 399 11.96 21.53 -23.60
C SER A 399 12.14 20.07 -23.18
N SER A 400 12.65 19.24 -24.09
CA SER A 400 12.97 17.82 -23.86
C SER A 400 14.28 17.59 -23.07
N ALA A 401 14.87 18.65 -22.50
CA ALA A 401 16.18 18.61 -21.83
C ALA A 401 16.15 18.81 -20.29
N TYR A 402 14.97 18.87 -19.66
CA TYR A 402 14.85 18.85 -18.19
C TYR A 402 14.73 17.41 -17.67
N GLN A 403 15.84 16.68 -17.59
CA GLN A 403 15.99 15.69 -16.52
C GLN A 403 16.20 16.47 -15.22
N SER A 404 15.12 17.00 -14.66
CA SER A 404 15.16 17.88 -13.48
C SER A 404 15.76 17.13 -12.29
N SER A 405 16.64 17.79 -11.56
CA SER A 405 17.20 17.41 -10.24
C SER A 405 16.16 16.99 -9.19
N ASP A 406 14.88 17.12 -9.49
CA ASP A 406 13.73 16.96 -8.61
C ASP A 406 13.29 15.50 -8.38
N SER A 407 13.73 14.55 -9.22
CA SER A 407 13.45 13.12 -9.05
C SER A 407 14.56 12.34 -8.31
N SER A 408 15.59 13.04 -7.81
CA SER A 408 16.68 12.42 -7.07
C SER A 408 16.19 11.85 -5.73
N PRO A 409 16.67 10.68 -5.29
CA PRO A 409 16.33 10.15 -3.98
C PRO A 409 16.65 11.15 -2.86
N ARG A 410 15.75 11.27 -1.90
CA ARG A 410 15.87 12.19 -0.76
C ARG A 410 15.77 11.43 0.55
N LEU A 411 16.66 11.80 1.48
CA LEU A 411 16.63 11.30 2.84
C LEU A 411 15.77 12.20 3.72
N ILE A 412 14.75 11.63 4.34
CA ILE A 412 13.81 12.30 5.23
C ILE A 412 14.10 11.81 6.65
N ARG A 413 14.29 12.77 7.57
CA ARG A 413 14.60 12.53 8.99
C ARG A 413 13.46 13.07 9.82
N LEU A 414 12.97 12.26 10.74
CA LEU A 414 11.94 12.66 11.68
C LEU A 414 12.54 12.89 13.06
N PRO A 415 12.05 13.89 13.80
CA PRO A 415 12.47 14.09 15.17
C PRO A 415 12.00 12.92 16.05
N PRO A 416 12.75 12.58 17.11
CA PRO A 416 12.30 11.61 18.09
C PRO A 416 11.04 12.10 18.81
N PRO A 417 10.23 11.19 19.40
CA PRO A 417 9.12 11.59 20.25
C PRO A 417 9.62 12.46 21.41
N SER A 418 8.86 13.49 21.76
CA SER A 418 9.21 14.42 22.83
C SER A 418 9.31 13.68 24.17
N THR A 419 10.47 13.77 24.82
CA THR A 419 10.69 13.24 26.18
C THR A 419 10.86 14.37 27.19
N SER A 420 10.17 14.26 28.33
CA SER A 420 10.45 15.06 29.52
C SER A 420 11.77 14.57 30.16
N ALA A 421 12.86 15.27 29.85
CA ALA A 421 14.09 15.32 30.66
C ALA A 421 15.03 14.08 30.68
N SER A 422 15.52 13.61 29.51
CA SER A 422 16.78 12.82 29.48
C SER A 422 17.66 13.19 28.28
N ALA A 423 18.99 13.13 28.48
CA ALA A 423 20.01 13.52 27.49
C ALA A 423 20.20 12.53 26.33
N SER A 424 19.48 11.41 26.30
CA SER A 424 19.46 10.45 25.19
C SER A 424 18.03 10.20 24.71
N SER A 425 17.76 10.48 23.44
CA SER A 425 16.46 10.20 22.82
C SER A 425 16.20 8.69 22.79
N PRO A 426 15.06 8.20 23.31
CA PRO A 426 14.76 6.78 23.29
C PRO A 426 14.57 6.26 21.85
N PRO A 427 14.80 4.96 21.61
CA PRO A 427 14.49 4.35 20.33
C PRO A 427 13.00 4.51 20.02
N PHE A 428 12.70 4.75 18.74
CA PHE A 428 11.34 4.95 18.26
C PHE A 428 11.12 4.23 16.94
N ASP A 429 9.85 3.85 16.71
CA ASP A 429 9.39 3.24 15.48
C ASP A 429 8.60 4.27 14.66
N ILE A 430 8.57 4.06 13.34
CA ILE A 430 7.76 4.86 12.42
C ILE A 430 6.82 4.00 11.60
N GLN A 431 5.63 4.54 11.30
CA GLN A 431 4.66 3.96 10.36
C GLN A 431 4.20 5.02 9.38
N LEU A 432 4.19 4.67 8.09
CA LEU A 432 3.94 5.57 6.99
C LEU A 432 2.52 5.33 6.43
N ALA A 433 1.80 6.40 6.13
CA ALA A 433 0.60 6.40 5.31
C ALA A 433 0.77 7.42 4.19
N CYS A 434 0.39 7.04 2.96
CA CYS A 434 0.53 7.90 1.79
C CYS A 434 -0.84 8.16 1.17
N GLY A 435 -1.17 9.43 0.97
CA GLY A 435 -2.31 9.87 0.18
C GLY A 435 -1.94 10.06 -1.30
N SER A 436 -2.75 10.82 -2.02
CA SER A 436 -2.49 11.15 -3.44
C SER A 436 -1.14 11.84 -3.63
N GLU A 437 -0.90 12.88 -2.84
CA GLU A 437 0.24 13.80 -2.94
C GLU A 437 0.68 14.32 -1.56
N HIS A 438 0.32 13.61 -0.50
CA HIS A 438 0.71 13.93 0.87
C HIS A 438 1.07 12.65 1.62
N VAL A 439 1.79 12.81 2.72
CA VAL A 439 2.32 11.72 3.52
C VAL A 439 2.09 12.04 4.99
N LEU A 440 1.65 11.05 5.76
CA LEU A 440 1.57 11.08 7.21
C LEU A 440 2.51 10.01 7.79
N VAL A 441 3.23 10.35 8.85
CA VAL A 441 4.07 9.41 9.58
C VAL A 441 3.76 9.45 11.06
N LEU A 442 3.35 8.30 11.59
CA LEU A 442 3.26 8.07 13.03
C LEU A 442 4.65 7.76 13.56
N VAL A 443 5.11 8.56 14.52
CA VAL A 443 6.34 8.37 15.30
C VAL A 443 5.93 7.97 16.71
N ARG A 444 6.40 6.81 17.19
CA ARG A 444 6.08 6.31 18.53
C ARG A 444 7.28 5.66 19.21
N PRO A 445 7.41 5.71 20.54
CA PRO A 445 8.45 4.99 21.25
C PRO A 445 8.47 3.50 20.88
N SER A 446 9.66 2.93 20.70
CA SER A 446 9.84 1.49 20.48
C SER A 446 9.54 0.76 21.79
N GLN A 447 8.78 -0.34 21.73
CA GLN A 447 8.44 -1.13 22.92
C GLN A 447 9.66 -1.92 23.41
N SER A 448 10.55 -1.27 24.16
CA SER A 448 11.67 -1.93 24.84
C SER A 448 11.86 -1.40 26.27
N ALA A 449 10.87 -1.62 27.13
CA ALA A 449 11.08 -1.77 28.57
C ALA A 449 9.85 -2.45 29.22
N PRO A 450 10.00 -3.61 29.87
CA PRO A 450 9.03 -4.07 30.84
C PRO A 450 9.21 -3.27 32.14
N ASN A 451 8.12 -2.78 32.71
CA ASN A 451 8.01 -2.35 34.12
C ASN A 451 8.91 -1.19 34.61
N SER A 452 8.84 0.00 34.02
CA SER A 452 9.07 1.22 34.83
C SER A 452 7.73 1.78 35.29
N LYS A 453 7.51 1.79 36.60
CA LYS A 453 6.37 2.43 37.28
C LYS A 453 6.41 3.98 37.21
N ASP A 454 7.13 4.53 36.25
CA ASP A 454 7.26 5.97 36.06
C ASP A 454 6.35 6.40 34.93
N ASP A 455 5.31 7.16 35.28
CA ASP A 455 4.32 7.81 34.41
C ASP A 455 4.92 8.93 33.53
N ASN A 456 6.14 8.73 32.99
CA ASN A 456 6.69 9.63 31.98
C ASN A 456 6.07 9.24 30.62
N VAL A 457 4.86 9.75 30.38
CA VAL A 457 4.09 9.51 29.15
C VAL A 457 4.86 10.07 27.96
N THR A 458 5.55 9.20 27.24
CA THR A 458 6.13 9.53 25.94
C THR A 458 5.01 9.49 24.91
N HIS A 459 4.62 10.65 24.39
CA HIS A 459 3.52 10.77 23.46
C HIS A 459 3.95 10.37 22.04
N ALA A 460 3.14 9.55 21.38
CA ALA A 460 3.25 9.37 19.94
C ALA A 460 2.90 10.68 19.22
N ALA A 461 3.53 10.93 18.08
CA ALA A 461 3.30 12.12 17.26
C ALA A 461 3.02 11.71 15.81
N VAL A 462 2.22 12.52 15.11
CA VAL A 462 1.98 12.36 13.67
C VAL A 462 2.60 13.56 12.96
N TYR A 463 3.49 13.28 12.01
CA TYR A 463 4.08 14.28 11.13
C TYR A 463 3.44 14.19 9.76
N GLY A 464 3.14 15.32 9.14
CA GLY A 464 2.53 15.36 7.81
C GLY A 464 3.23 16.35 6.88
N TRP A 465 3.31 16.03 5.60
CA TRP A 465 3.84 16.93 4.56
C TRP A 465 3.24 16.62 3.19
N GLY A 466 3.43 17.54 2.23
CA GLY A 466 2.94 17.44 0.86
C GLY A 466 1.78 18.39 0.57
N TRP A 467 0.98 18.07 -0.44
CA TRP A 467 -0.18 18.89 -0.85
C TRP A 467 -1.21 19.00 0.28
N ASN A 468 -1.66 20.22 0.61
CA ASN A 468 -2.59 20.48 1.73
C ASN A 468 -3.72 21.46 1.37
N GLU A 469 -4.06 21.62 0.09
CA GLU A 469 -5.07 22.60 -0.34
C GLU A 469 -6.43 22.41 0.35
N HIS A 470 -6.82 21.14 0.55
CA HIS A 470 -8.09 20.80 1.21
C HIS A 470 -7.94 20.57 2.72
N GLY A 471 -6.79 20.89 3.32
CA GLY A 471 -6.58 20.70 4.76
C GLY A 471 -6.33 19.25 5.20
N ASN A 472 -5.97 18.37 4.27
CA ASN A 472 -5.76 16.93 4.51
C ASN A 472 -4.56 16.60 5.43
N LEU A 473 -3.69 17.55 5.74
CA LEU A 473 -2.68 17.43 6.81
C LEU A 473 -3.20 17.85 8.19
N GLY A 474 -4.39 18.47 8.28
CA GLY A 474 -4.97 18.96 9.53
C GLY A 474 -4.15 20.08 10.20
N LEU A 475 -3.37 20.82 9.41
CA LEU A 475 -2.54 21.94 9.86
C LEU A 475 -3.32 23.24 9.62
N ALA A 476 -3.74 23.88 10.71
CA ALA A 476 -4.48 25.15 10.71
C ALA A 476 -3.60 26.35 10.34
#